data_AF-A0A1U7DNZ8-F1
#
_entry.id   AF-A0A1U7DNZ8-F1
#
_cell.length_a   1.000
_cell.length_b   1.000
_cell.length_c   1.000
_cell.angle_alpha   90.00
_cell.angle_beta   90.00
_cell.angle_gamma   90.00
#
_symmetry.space_group_name_H-M   'P 1'
#
loop_
_entity.id
_entity.type
_entity.pdbx_description
1 polymer ?
#
loop_
_entity_poly.entity_id
_entity_poly.type
_entity_poly.pdbx_seq_one_letter_code
_entity_poly.pdbx_strand_id
1 'polypeptide(L)'
;MKKLQFILLLVLLTSVSGIAQTINWVTLEEAIELQKKTPKKIMMDVYTNWCGPCKMLDRNTFHNKDVVDYVNQHYYAVKFNAEGNEEINYEGKTFTNPNYNPELANRRNSPHELSRYFQIQAYPTIVFLDEEGKLIFPLRGYQTPPQLELYLKMFKDDKHKEMDTQEKFNAYYKAFKPEFEG
;
A
#
# COMPACT_ATOMS: atom_id res chain seq x y z
N MET A 1 48.87 36.76 28.47
CA MET A 1 47.59 37.21 29.07
C MET A 1 46.49 36.76 28.11
N LYS A 2 45.92 35.57 28.32
CA LYS A 2 44.68 35.33 29.07
C LYS A 2 43.45 35.92 28.37
N LYS A 3 42.56 34.99 27.98
CA LYS A 3 41.10 35.11 27.79
C LYS A 3 40.65 35.66 26.43
N LEU A 4 40.25 34.75 25.54
CA LEU A 4 38.81 34.59 25.24
C LEU A 4 38.55 33.24 24.56
N GLN A 5 38.56 32.18 25.38
CA GLN A 5 37.76 31.00 25.09
C GLN A 5 36.29 31.39 25.33
N PHE A 6 35.57 31.70 24.26
CA PHE A 6 34.11 31.68 24.20
C PHE A 6 33.79 31.09 22.83
N ILE A 7 33.57 29.78 22.74
CA ILE A 7 32.21 29.21 22.76
C ILE A 7 31.32 29.95 21.76
N LEU A 8 31.42 29.52 20.52
CA LEU A 8 30.29 29.36 19.61
C LEU A 8 30.70 28.19 18.72
N LEU A 9 30.65 26.94 19.22
CA LEU A 9 29.47 26.09 19.05
C LEU A 9 28.50 26.64 18.00
N LEU A 10 29.00 26.88 16.78
CA LEU A 10 28.18 26.89 15.59
C LEU A 10 27.73 25.44 15.40
N VAL A 11 26.78 25.02 16.23
CA VAL A 11 25.84 23.96 15.91
C VAL A 11 25.28 24.41 14.57
N LEU A 12 25.81 23.83 13.49
CA LEU A 12 25.14 23.83 12.21
C LEU A 12 23.76 23.24 12.53
N LEU A 13 22.78 24.12 12.71
CA LEU A 13 21.38 23.81 12.48
C LEU A 13 21.32 23.42 11.01
N THR A 14 21.68 22.17 10.69
CA THR A 14 21.17 21.53 9.50
C THR A 14 19.68 21.43 9.75
N SER A 15 18.94 22.39 9.21
CA SER A 15 17.51 22.29 8.99
C SER A 15 17.33 21.00 8.19
N VAL A 16 17.08 19.89 8.88
CA VAL A 16 16.54 18.71 8.22
C VAL A 16 15.14 19.13 7.85
N SER A 17 15.00 19.75 6.68
CA SER A 17 13.71 19.88 6.01
C SER A 17 13.20 18.45 5.92
N GLY A 18 12.28 18.09 6.80
CA GLY A 18 11.63 16.80 6.77
C GLY A 18 10.96 16.69 5.41
N ILE A 19 11.56 15.92 4.51
CA ILE A 19 10.91 15.55 3.27
C ILE A 19 9.62 14.88 3.70
N ALA A 20 8.47 15.39 3.24
CA ALA A 20 7.20 14.70 3.43
C ALA A 20 7.39 13.29 2.88
N GLN A 21 7.46 12.31 3.78
CA GLN A 21 7.66 10.93 3.39
C GLN A 21 6.40 10.48 2.66
N THR A 22 6.58 9.86 1.50
CA THR A 22 5.52 9.20 0.76
C THR A 22 5.70 7.70 0.93
N ILE A 23 4.64 6.93 0.65
CA ILE A 23 4.78 5.49 0.50
C ILE A 23 5.80 5.20 -0.62
N ASN A 24 6.70 4.25 -0.37
CA ASN A 24 7.69 3.76 -1.32
C ASN A 24 7.00 2.78 -2.28
N TRP A 25 6.34 3.33 -3.29
CA TRP A 25 5.67 2.56 -4.33
C TRP A 25 6.68 1.91 -5.27
N VAL A 26 6.51 0.61 -5.52
CA VAL A 26 7.30 -0.19 -6.46
C VAL A 26 6.38 -0.95 -7.42
N THR A 27 6.93 -1.57 -8.47
CA THR A 27 6.16 -2.51 -9.30
C THR A 27 5.94 -3.84 -8.57
N LEU A 28 4.99 -4.65 -9.05
CA LEU A 28 4.76 -5.97 -8.47
C LEU A 28 5.99 -6.88 -8.61
N GLU A 29 6.67 -6.84 -9.76
CA GLU A 29 7.91 -7.60 -9.96
C GLU A 29 9.02 -7.16 -9.03
N GLU A 30 9.20 -5.85 -8.86
CA GLU A 30 10.21 -5.33 -7.94
C GLU A 30 9.91 -5.75 -6.50
N ALA A 31 8.64 -5.67 -6.07
CA ALA A 31 8.23 -6.15 -4.75
C ALA A 31 8.56 -7.63 -4.55
N ILE A 32 8.32 -8.48 -5.55
CA ILE A 32 8.64 -9.92 -5.51
C ILE A 32 10.16 -10.16 -5.45
N GLU A 33 10.96 -9.39 -6.18
CA GLU A 33 12.42 -9.47 -6.07
C GLU A 33 12.94 -8.99 -4.71
N LEU A 34 12.30 -7.98 -4.11
CA LEU A 34 12.64 -7.50 -2.78
C LEU A 34 12.27 -8.53 -1.70
N GLN A 35 11.13 -9.24 -1.83
CA GLN A 35 10.72 -10.32 -0.94
C GLN A 35 11.79 -11.43 -0.83
N LYS A 36 12.47 -11.77 -1.93
CA LYS A 36 13.56 -12.76 -1.93
C LYS A 36 14.76 -12.34 -1.06
N LYS A 37 14.99 -11.04 -0.90
CA LYS A 37 16.11 -10.49 -0.11
C LYS A 37 15.70 -10.23 1.34
N THR A 38 14.52 -9.67 1.53
CA THR A 38 13.98 -9.34 2.84
C THR A 38 12.47 -9.61 2.81
N PRO A 39 12.02 -10.73 3.38
CA PRO A 39 10.61 -11.11 3.38
C PRO A 39 9.76 -10.04 4.06
N LYS A 40 8.83 -9.44 3.29
CA LYS A 40 7.75 -8.58 3.77
C LYS A 40 6.52 -8.86 2.93
N LYS A 41 5.33 -8.67 3.51
CA LYS A 41 4.07 -8.77 2.79
C LYS A 41 3.93 -7.64 1.77
N ILE A 42 3.07 -7.81 0.77
CA ILE A 42 2.76 -6.77 -0.23
C ILE A 42 1.41 -6.14 0.09
N MET A 43 1.35 -4.81 0.05
CA MET A 43 0.11 -4.03 0.03
C MET A 43 -0.02 -3.38 -1.35
N MET A 44 -0.95 -3.86 -2.16
CA MET A 44 -1.14 -3.37 -3.52
C MET A 44 -2.41 -2.50 -3.63
N ASP A 45 -2.24 -1.23 -3.98
CA ASP A 45 -3.33 -0.34 -4.37
C ASP A 45 -3.76 -0.63 -5.80
N VAL A 46 -4.97 -1.18 -5.95
CA VAL A 46 -5.59 -1.47 -7.23
C VAL A 46 -6.59 -0.36 -7.57
N TYR A 47 -6.19 0.51 -8.49
CA TYR A 47 -6.90 1.74 -8.83
C TYR A 47 -7.20 1.85 -10.34
N THR A 48 -7.94 2.90 -10.73
CA THR A 48 -8.02 3.37 -12.11
C THR A 48 -7.96 4.90 -12.16
N ASN A 49 -7.53 5.46 -13.29
CA ASN A 49 -7.32 6.91 -13.45
C ASN A 49 -8.60 7.76 -13.29
N TRP A 50 -9.75 7.20 -13.66
CA TRP A 50 -11.05 7.87 -13.61
C TRP A 50 -11.80 7.67 -12.28
N CYS A 51 -11.32 6.78 -11.42
CA CYS A 51 -11.98 6.44 -10.16
C CYS A 51 -11.82 7.56 -9.12
N GLY A 52 -12.91 8.28 -8.84
CA GLY A 52 -12.97 9.31 -7.81
C GLY A 52 -12.60 8.80 -6.41
N PRO A 53 -13.22 7.72 -5.90
CA PRO A 53 -12.88 7.15 -4.60
C PRO A 53 -11.42 6.70 -4.47
N CYS A 54 -10.78 6.27 -5.56
CA CYS A 54 -9.36 5.90 -5.57
C CYS A 54 -8.48 7.12 -5.32
N LYS A 55 -8.79 8.27 -5.93
CA LYS A 55 -8.08 9.54 -5.68
C LYS A 55 -8.30 10.04 -4.25
N MET A 56 -9.48 9.79 -3.68
CA MET A 56 -9.72 10.10 -2.27
C MET A 56 -8.89 9.22 -1.35
N LEU A 57 -8.81 7.91 -1.62
CA LEU A 57 -7.98 6.97 -0.84
C LEU A 57 -6.52 7.40 -0.86
N ASP A 58 -5.99 7.70 -2.05
CA ASP A 58 -4.63 8.18 -2.23
C ASP A 58 -4.36 9.46 -1.43
N ARG A 59 -5.24 10.46 -1.54
CA ARG A 59 -5.08 11.75 -0.85
C ARG A 59 -5.22 11.65 0.66
N ASN A 60 -6.25 10.97 1.15
CA ASN A 60 -6.65 11.04 2.55
C ASN A 60 -6.02 9.95 3.40
N THR A 61 -5.61 8.84 2.78
CA THR A 61 -5.11 7.67 3.49
C THR A 61 -3.65 7.39 3.15
N PHE A 62 -3.27 7.32 1.88
CA PHE A 62 -1.88 7.01 1.53
C PHE A 62 -0.88 8.16 1.70
N HIS A 63 -1.36 9.38 1.91
CA HIS A 63 -0.54 10.51 2.35
C HIS A 63 -0.62 10.78 3.86
N ASN A 64 -1.41 10.01 4.62
CA ASN A 64 -1.43 10.10 6.07
C ASN A 64 -0.07 9.62 6.62
N LYS A 65 0.51 10.37 7.57
CA LYS A 65 1.84 10.10 8.09
C LYS A 65 1.97 8.71 8.73
N ASP A 66 0.99 8.31 9.55
CA ASP A 66 1.06 7.03 10.25
C ASP A 66 0.95 5.85 9.27
N VAL A 67 0.11 6.00 8.24
CA VAL A 67 -0.01 5.02 7.15
C VAL A 67 1.31 4.93 6.38
N VAL A 68 1.90 6.06 5.99
CA VAL A 68 3.18 6.09 5.27
C VAL A 68 4.26 5.37 6.06
N ASP A 69 4.43 5.76 7.33
CA ASP A 69 5.49 5.25 8.18
C ASP A 69 5.33 3.74 8.37
N TYR A 70 4.12 3.27 8.67
CA TYR A 70 3.83 1.87 8.91
C TYR A 70 3.98 1.02 7.65
N VAL A 71 3.44 1.49 6.51
CA VAL A 71 3.53 0.77 5.23
C VAL A 71 4.99 0.65 4.80
N ASN A 72 5.76 1.74 4.84
CA ASN A 72 7.18 1.70 4.46
C ASN A 72 8.01 0.79 5.37
N GLN A 73 7.66 0.73 6.65
CA GLN A 73 8.34 -0.14 7.60
C GLN A 73 8.03 -1.62 7.35
N HIS A 74 6.76 -1.97 7.11
CA HIS A 74 6.29 -3.36 7.21
C HIS A 74 5.90 -4.03 5.89
N TYR A 75 5.71 -3.27 4.81
CA TYR A 75 5.22 -3.76 3.54
C TYR A 75 6.10 -3.33 2.37
N TYR A 76 6.01 -4.09 1.27
CA TYR A 76 6.28 -3.54 -0.05
C TYR A 76 4.96 -3.02 -0.63
N ALA A 77 4.91 -1.73 -0.94
CA ALA A 77 3.71 -1.11 -1.47
C ALA A 77 3.74 -1.12 -3.00
N VAL A 78 2.69 -1.63 -3.62
CA VAL A 78 2.58 -1.73 -5.08
C VAL A 78 1.43 -0.85 -5.54
N LYS A 79 1.63 -0.13 -6.64
CA LYS A 79 0.57 0.66 -7.27
C LYS A 79 0.25 0.05 -8.63
N PHE A 80 -0.99 -0.39 -8.83
CA PHE A 80 -1.39 -1.13 -10.02
C PHE A 80 -2.64 -0.51 -10.64
N ASN A 81 -2.53 -0.02 -11.88
CA ASN A 81 -3.66 0.45 -12.64
C ASN A 81 -4.41 -0.74 -13.25
N ALA A 82 -5.57 -1.04 -12.67
CA ALA A 82 -6.39 -2.21 -13.00
C ALA A 82 -6.94 -2.21 -14.43
N GLU A 83 -6.87 -1.08 -15.12
CA GLU A 83 -7.31 -0.85 -16.50
C GLU A 83 -6.16 -0.29 -17.37
N GLY A 84 -4.91 -0.37 -16.88
CA GLY A 84 -3.70 0.05 -17.58
C GLY A 84 -3.28 -0.93 -18.69
N ASN A 85 -2.18 -0.60 -19.37
CA ASN A 85 -1.59 -1.36 -20.47
C ASN A 85 -0.20 -1.93 -20.14
N GLU A 86 0.15 -1.95 -18.85
CA GLU A 86 1.40 -2.53 -18.37
C GLU A 86 1.45 -4.02 -18.70
N GLU A 87 2.65 -4.56 -18.91
CA GLU A 87 2.88 -6.01 -18.96
C GLU A 87 3.46 -6.39 -17.60
N ILE A 88 2.82 -7.34 -16.91
CA ILE A 88 3.19 -7.72 -15.55
C ILE A 88 3.49 -9.22 -15.49
N ASN A 89 4.67 -9.57 -14.99
CA ASN A 89 5.06 -10.96 -14.77
C ASN A 89 4.80 -11.35 -13.30
N TYR A 90 3.90 -12.30 -13.09
CA TYR A 90 3.51 -12.76 -11.76
C TYR A 90 3.26 -14.27 -11.76
N GLU A 91 3.84 -14.98 -10.79
CA GLU A 91 3.73 -16.46 -10.67
C GLU A 91 4.09 -17.23 -11.96
N GLY A 92 5.10 -16.77 -12.68
CA GLY A 92 5.56 -17.41 -13.93
C GLY A 92 4.60 -17.23 -15.11
N LYS A 93 3.64 -16.31 -15.01
CA LYS A 93 2.73 -15.92 -16.09
C LYS A 93 2.89 -14.44 -16.40
N THR A 94 2.76 -14.10 -17.68
CA THR A 94 2.69 -12.73 -18.15
C THR A 94 1.21 -12.32 -18.26
N PHE A 95 0.86 -11.20 -17.63
CA PHE A 95 -0.46 -10.60 -17.66
C PHE A 95 -0.40 -9.29 -18.44
N THR A 96 -1.39 -9.06 -19.30
CA THR A 96 -1.48 -7.88 -20.16
C THR A 96 -2.91 -7.30 -20.15
N ASN A 97 -3.16 -6.26 -20.96
CA ASN A 97 -4.51 -5.78 -21.27
C ASN A 97 -4.74 -5.71 -22.79
N PRO A 98 -5.07 -6.84 -23.44
CA PRO A 98 -5.12 -6.92 -24.90
C PRO A 98 -6.21 -6.04 -25.52
N ASN A 99 -7.20 -5.61 -24.74
CA ASN A 99 -8.31 -4.77 -25.19
C ASN A 99 -8.16 -3.30 -24.78
N TYR A 100 -6.99 -2.91 -24.26
CA TYR A 100 -6.73 -1.55 -23.83
C TYR A 100 -6.89 -0.56 -24.98
N ASN A 101 -7.71 0.47 -24.79
CA ASN A 101 -7.82 1.59 -25.71
C ASN A 101 -7.10 2.83 -25.14
N PRO A 102 -6.03 3.34 -25.77
CA PRO A 102 -5.33 4.56 -25.34
C PRO A 102 -6.22 5.80 -25.22
N GLU A 103 -7.26 5.94 -26.05
CA GLU A 103 -8.20 7.07 -26.00
C GLU A 103 -9.05 7.06 -24.72
N LEU A 104 -9.16 5.89 -24.07
CA LEU A 104 -9.89 5.70 -22.82
C LEU A 104 -8.99 5.71 -21.59
N ALA A 105 -7.71 6.10 -21.69
CA ALA A 105 -6.75 6.06 -20.57
C ALA A 105 -7.22 6.76 -19.29
N ASN A 106 -8.07 7.79 -19.40
CA ASN A 106 -8.65 8.55 -18.29
C ASN A 106 -10.18 8.35 -18.15
N ARG A 107 -10.72 7.29 -18.75
CA ARG A 107 -12.13 6.88 -18.69
C ARG A 107 -12.18 5.36 -18.45
N ARG A 108 -13.38 4.80 -18.31
CA ARG A 108 -13.54 3.36 -18.16
C ARG A 108 -12.96 2.64 -19.38
N ASN A 109 -12.02 1.74 -19.14
CA ASN A 109 -11.34 0.93 -20.14
C ASN A 109 -11.58 -0.57 -19.85
N SER A 110 -11.02 -1.46 -20.66
CA SER A 110 -11.02 -2.89 -20.36
C SER A 110 -10.19 -3.19 -19.10
N PRO A 111 -10.63 -4.12 -18.23
CA PRO A 111 -9.82 -4.55 -17.11
C PRO A 111 -8.59 -5.31 -17.61
N HIS A 112 -7.45 -5.05 -16.97
CA HIS A 112 -6.20 -5.79 -17.11
C HIS A 112 -6.38 -7.25 -16.64
N GLU A 113 -5.63 -8.19 -17.22
CA GLU A 113 -5.73 -9.62 -16.89
C GLU A 113 -5.41 -9.92 -15.43
N LEU A 114 -4.40 -9.24 -14.87
CA LEU A 114 -4.04 -9.36 -13.46
C LEU A 114 -5.19 -8.95 -12.51
N SER A 115 -6.00 -7.95 -12.88
CA SER A 115 -7.20 -7.57 -12.12
C SER A 115 -8.23 -8.71 -12.09
N ARG A 116 -8.37 -9.44 -13.21
CA ARG A 116 -9.22 -10.64 -13.26
C ARG A 116 -8.65 -11.76 -12.41
N TYR A 117 -7.33 -11.94 -12.42
CA TYR A 117 -6.64 -12.96 -11.63
C TYR A 117 -6.91 -12.79 -10.12
N PHE A 118 -6.80 -11.57 -9.60
CA PHE A 118 -7.12 -11.24 -8.22
C PHE A 118 -8.63 -11.06 -7.95
N GLN A 119 -9.49 -11.36 -8.92
CA GLN A 119 -10.95 -11.25 -8.82
C GLN A 119 -11.43 -9.86 -8.34
N ILE A 120 -10.81 -8.81 -8.87
CA ILE A 120 -11.15 -7.42 -8.54
C ILE A 120 -12.50 -7.07 -9.16
N GLN A 121 -13.48 -6.75 -8.31
CA GLN A 121 -14.86 -6.46 -8.73
C GLN A 121 -15.27 -4.99 -8.54
N ALA A 122 -14.47 -4.20 -7.81
CA ALA A 122 -14.74 -2.80 -7.53
C ALA A 122 -13.43 -2.04 -7.26
N TYR A 123 -13.48 -0.71 -7.41
CA TYR A 123 -12.36 0.18 -7.15
C TYR A 123 -12.70 1.24 -6.10
N PRO A 124 -11.76 1.63 -5.23
CA PRO A 124 -10.44 0.99 -5.06
C PRO A 124 -10.57 -0.40 -4.42
N THR A 125 -9.56 -1.24 -4.60
CA THR A 125 -9.35 -2.46 -3.81
C THR A 125 -7.89 -2.48 -3.36
N ILE A 126 -7.65 -2.77 -2.09
CA ILE A 126 -6.30 -2.96 -1.54
C ILE A 126 -6.06 -4.46 -1.43
N VAL A 127 -5.15 -4.99 -2.24
CA VAL A 127 -4.81 -6.42 -2.24
C VAL A 127 -3.64 -6.63 -1.29
N PHE A 128 -3.79 -7.58 -0.36
CA PHE A 128 -2.70 -8.06 0.49
C PHE A 128 -2.18 -9.38 -0.03
N LEU A 129 -0.85 -9.47 -0.21
CA LEU A 129 -0.15 -10.70 -0.53
C LEU A 129 0.82 -11.06 0.62
N ASP A 130 1.06 -12.34 0.85
CA ASP A 130 2.05 -12.82 1.82
C ASP A 130 3.50 -12.64 1.31
N GLU A 131 4.47 -13.06 2.11
CA GLU A 131 5.90 -12.96 1.86
C GLU A 131 6.36 -13.78 0.64
N GLU A 132 5.57 -14.78 0.24
CA GLU A 132 5.75 -15.60 -0.97
C GLU A 132 5.00 -15.03 -2.18
N GLY A 133 4.35 -13.87 -2.00
CA GLY A 133 3.58 -13.19 -3.02
C GLY A 133 2.21 -13.79 -3.27
N LYS A 134 1.68 -14.68 -2.40
CA LYS A 134 0.36 -15.29 -2.55
C LYS A 134 -0.75 -14.43 -1.97
N LEU A 135 -1.92 -14.49 -2.60
CA LEU A 135 -3.10 -13.72 -2.18
C LEU A 135 -3.54 -14.07 -0.76
N ILE A 136 -3.56 -13.06 0.12
CA ILE A 136 -4.20 -13.14 1.45
C ILE A 136 -5.65 -12.66 1.32
N PHE A 137 -5.86 -11.40 0.92
CA PHE A 137 -7.18 -10.79 0.93
C PHE A 137 -7.30 -9.55 0.01
N PRO A 138 -8.35 -9.46 -0.83
CA PRO A 138 -8.68 -8.25 -1.58
C PRO A 138 -9.67 -7.36 -0.78
N LEU A 139 -9.14 -6.38 -0.04
CA LEU A 139 -9.95 -5.43 0.75
C LEU A 139 -10.60 -4.38 -0.15
N ARG A 140 -11.91 -4.53 -0.35
CA ARG A 140 -12.69 -3.68 -1.27
C ARG A 140 -13.09 -2.35 -0.63
N GLY A 141 -13.08 -1.31 -1.45
CA GLY A 141 -13.60 0.01 -1.11
C GLY A 141 -12.59 0.92 -0.44
N TYR A 142 -13.00 2.18 -0.29
CA TYR A 142 -12.23 3.22 0.39
C TYR A 142 -12.05 2.86 1.87
N GLN A 143 -10.84 3.07 2.38
CA GLN A 143 -10.47 2.89 3.78
C GLN A 143 -9.89 4.20 4.31
N THR A 144 -10.39 4.71 5.44
CA THR A 144 -9.71 5.77 6.19
C THR A 144 -8.42 5.24 6.84
N PRO A 145 -7.50 6.10 7.32
CA PRO A 145 -6.31 5.63 8.03
C PRO A 145 -6.61 4.65 9.19
N PRO A 146 -7.56 4.94 10.11
CA PRO A 146 -7.93 4.00 11.18
C PRO A 146 -8.49 2.66 10.68
N GLN A 147 -9.24 2.68 9.58
CA GLN A 147 -9.81 1.47 9.00
C GLN A 147 -8.71 0.62 8.35
N LEU A 148 -7.81 1.25 7.61
CA LEU A 148 -6.68 0.56 6.97
C LEU A 148 -5.71 0.00 8.02
N GLU A 149 -5.47 0.74 9.11
CA GLU A 149 -4.63 0.32 10.24
C GLU A 149 -5.00 -1.06 10.77
N LEU A 150 -6.29 -1.32 10.97
CA LEU A 150 -6.78 -2.60 11.46
C LEU A 150 -6.29 -3.75 10.58
N TYR A 151 -6.44 -3.62 9.26
CA TYR A 151 -6.02 -4.65 8.31
C TYR A 151 -4.49 -4.75 8.19
N LEU A 152 -3.79 -3.61 8.19
CA LEU A 152 -2.32 -3.58 8.20
C LEU A 152 -1.75 -4.31 9.43
N LYS A 153 -2.23 -4.02 10.63
CA LYS A 153 -1.77 -4.71 11.84
C LYS A 153 -2.17 -6.18 11.84
N MET A 154 -3.41 -6.49 11.47
CA MET A 154 -3.94 -7.85 11.42
C MET A 154 -3.17 -8.74 10.45
N PHE A 155 -2.85 -8.26 9.24
CA PHE A 155 -2.13 -9.05 8.25
C PHE A 155 -0.65 -9.13 8.57
N LYS A 156 0.00 -8.04 8.99
CA LYS A 156 1.43 -8.05 9.37
C LYS A 156 1.74 -9.10 10.44
N ASP A 157 0.86 -9.24 11.44
CA ASP A 157 1.04 -10.21 12.55
C ASP A 157 0.34 -11.55 12.31
N ASP A 158 -0.10 -11.83 11.08
CA ASP A 158 -0.81 -13.07 10.70
C ASP A 158 -2.06 -13.40 11.55
N LYS A 159 -2.64 -12.39 12.23
CA LYS A 159 -3.78 -12.57 13.13
C LYS A 159 -5.02 -13.13 12.45
N HIS A 160 -5.18 -12.87 11.17
CA HIS A 160 -6.23 -13.47 10.35
C HIS A 160 -6.20 -15.01 10.35
N LYS A 161 -5.04 -15.65 10.51
CA LYS A 161 -4.90 -17.12 10.59
C LYS A 161 -5.51 -17.70 11.87
N GLU A 162 -5.61 -16.90 12.93
CA GLU A 162 -6.24 -17.27 14.21
C GLU A 162 -7.77 -17.03 14.19
N MET A 163 -8.27 -16.28 13.21
CA MET A 163 -9.67 -15.82 13.09
C MET A 163 -10.39 -16.51 11.93
N ASP A 164 -10.59 -17.81 12.07
CA ASP A 164 -11.29 -18.68 11.11
C ASP A 164 -12.82 -18.54 11.10
N THR A 165 -13.40 -17.73 12.00
CA THR A 165 -14.84 -17.45 12.02
C THR A 165 -15.15 -15.96 12.05
N GLN A 166 -16.34 -15.60 11.55
CA GLN A 166 -16.82 -14.22 11.56
C GLN A 166 -16.94 -13.67 12.99
N GLU A 167 -17.28 -14.49 13.97
CA GLU A 167 -17.38 -14.10 15.37
C GLU A 167 -16.02 -13.68 15.94
N LYS A 168 -14.96 -14.44 15.63
CA LYS A 168 -13.59 -14.11 16.06
C LYS A 168 -13.12 -12.80 15.43
N PHE A 169 -13.37 -12.62 14.13
CA PHE A 169 -13.07 -11.35 13.45
C PHE A 169 -13.84 -10.18 14.07
N ASN A 170 -15.14 -10.34 14.32
CA ASN A 170 -15.97 -9.30 14.93
C ASN A 170 -15.49 -8.93 16.35
N ALA A 171 -15.03 -9.91 17.12
CA ALA A 171 -14.46 -9.68 18.44
C ALA A 171 -13.16 -8.86 18.34
N TYR A 172 -12.26 -9.22 17.42
CA TYR A 172 -11.05 -8.44 17.14
C TYR A 172 -11.38 -7.02 16.69
N TYR A 173 -12.29 -6.85 15.73
CA TYR A 173 -12.73 -5.55 15.22
C TYR A 173 -13.26 -4.64 16.33
N LYS A 174 -14.09 -5.17 17.24
CA LYS A 174 -14.64 -4.39 18.37
C LYS A 174 -13.58 -4.05 19.42
N ALA A 175 -12.58 -4.91 19.58
CA ALA A 175 -11.50 -4.69 20.54
C ALA A 175 -10.39 -3.78 20.00
N PHE A 176 -10.28 -3.66 18.68
CA PHE A 176 -9.28 -2.85 18.01
C PHE A 176 -9.46 -1.37 18.35
N LYS A 177 -8.38 -0.73 18.79
CA LYS A 177 -8.33 0.70 19.06
C LYS A 177 -7.32 1.31 18.09
N PRO A 178 -7.77 2.10 17.10
CA PRO A 178 -6.87 2.70 16.13
C PRO A 178 -5.95 3.71 16.80
N GLU A 179 -4.72 3.76 16.31
CA GLU A 179 -3.67 4.70 16.69
C GLU A 179 -3.38 5.71 15.56
N PHE A 180 -3.75 5.39 14.32
CA PHE A 180 -3.53 6.28 13.19
C PHE A 180 -4.50 7.46 13.23
N GLU A 181 -4.00 8.67 12.98
CA GLU A 181 -4.83 9.86 12.87
C GLU A 181 -5.74 9.80 11.63
N GLY A 182 -7.02 10.13 11.79
CA GLY A 182 -8.07 9.99 10.76
C GLY A 182 -8.48 11.27 10.06
#